data_AF-A0A9D1EUA5-F1
#
_entry.id   AF-A0A9D1EUA5-F1
#
_cell.length_a   1.000
_cell.length_b   1.000
_cell.length_c   1.000
_cell.angle_alpha   90.00
_cell.angle_beta   90.00
_cell.angle_gamma   90.00
#
_symmetry.space_group_name_H-M   'P 1'
#
loop_
_entity.id
_entity.type
_entity.pdbx_description
1 polymer ?
#
loop_
_entity_poly.entity_id
_entity_poly.type
_entity_poly.pdbx_seq_one_letter_code
_entity_poly.pdbx_strand_id
1 'polypeptide(L)' 'MYLHKDRETFREIIEQTANYNGRTPEVVEKDYYVTLILKLLAEQLELCVFKGGTSLSKGFHVIDRFSEDIDITFKTYRGK' A
#
# COMPACT_ATOMS: atom_id res chain seq x y z
N MET A 1 -10.80 12.66 -1.43
CA MET A 1 -10.20 12.95 -2.75
C MET A 1 -9.11 11.91 -3.03
N TYR A 2 -9.07 11.33 -4.22
CA TYR A 2 -8.02 10.38 -4.60
C TYR A 2 -6.96 11.09 -5.44
N LEU A 3 -5.70 11.10 -4.99
CA LEU A 3 -4.61 11.83 -5.64
C LEU A 3 -4.42 11.44 -7.11
N HIS A 4 -4.50 10.14 -7.41
CA HIS A 4 -4.38 9.61 -8.78
C HIS A 4 -5.47 10.06 -9.77
N LYS A 5 -6.52 10.78 -9.32
CA LYS A 5 -7.52 11.35 -10.23
C LYS A 5 -7.05 12.64 -10.91
N ASP A 6 -6.09 13.34 -10.32
CA ASP A 6 -5.40 14.45 -10.96
C ASP A 6 -4.07 13.95 -11.50
N ARG A 7 -4.02 13.56 -12.78
CA ARG A 7 -2.85 12.86 -13.34
C ARG A 7 -1.60 13.73 -13.41
N GLU A 8 -1.76 15.04 -13.64
CA GLU A 8 -0.66 15.99 -13.72
C GLU A 8 -0.03 16.15 -12.32
N THR A 9 -0.83 16.56 -11.34
CA THR A 9 -0.36 16.74 -9.96
C THR A 9 0.10 15.43 -9.34
N PHE A 10 -0.56 14.30 -9.65
CA PHE A 10 -0.11 12.99 -9.17
C PHE A 10 1.30 12.67 -9.67
N ARG A 11 1.56 12.86 -10.97
CA ARG A 11 2.88 12.62 -11.55
C ARG A 11 3.96 13.49 -10.90
N GLU A 12 3.70 14.79 -10.74
CA GLU A 12 4.64 15.72 -10.12
C GLU A 12 5.00 15.29 -8.68
N ILE A 13 4.00 14.90 -7.89
CA ILE A 13 4.21 14.45 -6.51
C ILE A 13 4.98 13.13 -6.47
N ILE A 14 4.68 12.19 -7.37
CA ILE A 14 5.42 10.93 -7.47
C ILE A 14 6.89 11.19 -7.79
N GLU A 15 7.19 12.05 -8.78
CA GLU A 15 8.55 12.41 -9.17
C GLU A 15 9.30 13.11 -8.02
N GLN A 16 8.68 14.08 -7.35
CA GLN A 16 9.28 14.76 -6.19
C GLN A 16 9.55 13.80 -5.03
N THR A 17 8.59 12.92 -4.73
CA THR A 17 8.72 11.94 -3.64
C THR A 17 9.80 10.91 -3.95
N ALA A 18 9.91 10.47 -5.20
CA ALA A 18 10.96 9.55 -5.64
C ALA A 18 12.34 10.19 -5.46
N ASN A 19 12.52 11.43 -5.91
CA ASN A 19 13.76 12.18 -5.75
C ASN A 19 14.13 12.39 -4.28
N TYR A 20 13.18 12.79 -3.43
CA TYR A 20 13.41 13.00 -2.00
C TYR A 20 13.84 11.73 -1.27
N ASN A 21 13.26 10.58 -1.62
CA ASN A 21 13.53 9.31 -0.96
C ASN A 21 14.65 8.48 -1.61
N GLY A 22 15.27 8.95 -2.69
CA GLY A 22 16.27 8.18 -3.45
C GLY A 22 15.68 6.89 -4.05
N ARG A 23 14.43 6.93 -4.49
CA ARG A 23 13.70 5.80 -5.10
C ARG A 23 13.34 6.14 -6.54
N THR A 24 12.87 5.15 -7.30
CA THR A 24 12.31 5.41 -8.64
C THR A 24 10.84 5.82 -8.54
N PRO A 25 10.32 6.64 -9.47
CA PRO A 25 8.89 6.99 -9.54
C PRO A 25 7.96 5.78 -9.48
N GLU A 26 8.31 4.70 -10.16
CA GLU A 26 7.52 3.47 -10.24
C GLU A 26 7.37 2.80 -8.87
N VAL A 27 8.43 2.80 -8.06
CA VAL A 27 8.42 2.27 -6.68
C VAL A 27 7.45 3.06 -5.81
N VAL A 28 7.46 4.39 -5.92
CA VAL A 28 6.59 5.28 -5.13
C VAL A 28 5.13 5.15 -5.57
N GLU A 29 4.87 5.14 -6.88
CA GLU A 29 3.51 4.99 -7.41
C GLU A 29 2.90 3.65 -6.99
N LYS A 30 3.70 2.59 -7.04
CA LYS A 30 3.29 1.27 -6.56
C LYS A 30 2.98 1.27 -5.07
N ASP A 31 3.83 1.90 -4.26
CA ASP A 31 3.61 2.03 -2.81
C ASP A 31 2.28 2.74 -2.48
N TYR A 32 1.97 3.79 -3.26
CA TYR A 32 0.71 4.53 -3.16
C TYR A 32 -0.49 3.62 -3.40
N TYR A 33 -0.50 2.84 -4.48
CA TYR A 33 -1.63 1.95 -4.77
C TYR A 33 -1.76 0.79 -3.79
N VAL A 34 -0.64 0.20 -3.35
CA VAL A 34 -0.63 -0.83 -2.30
C VAL A 34 -1.29 -0.31 -1.03
N THR A 35 -0.87 0.88 -0.59
CA THR A 35 -1.40 1.53 0.61
C THR A 35 -2.89 1.89 0.45
N LEU A 36 -3.29 2.34 -0.73
CA LEU A 36 -4.70 2.64 -1.05
C LEU A 36 -5.58 1.38 -0.97
N ILE A 37 -5.12 0.26 -1.54
CA ILE A 37 -5.86 -1.01 -1.50
C ILE A 37 -6.02 -1.49 -0.05
N LEU A 38 -4.94 -1.45 0.75
CA LEU A 38 -4.98 -1.82 2.17
C LEU A 38 -5.98 -0.96 2.95
N LYS A 39 -6.00 0.35 2.70
CA LYS A 39 -6.98 1.27 3.30
C LYS A 39 -8.42 0.86 2.95
N LEU A 40 -8.69 0.65 1.65
CA LEU A 40 -10.05 0.31 1.19
C LEU A 40 -10.51 -1.05 1.74
N LEU A 41 -9.60 -2.03 1.84
CA LEU A 41 -9.91 -3.34 2.43
C LEU A 41 -10.23 -3.22 3.92
N ALA A 42 -9.46 -2.42 4.66
CA ALA A 42 -9.70 -2.16 6.08
C ALA A 42 -11.04 -1.45 6.34
N GLU A 43 -11.48 -0.58 5.41
CA GLU A 43 -12.78 0.12 5.50
C GLU A 43 -13.97 -0.80 5.18
N GLN A 44 -13.80 -1.81 4.34
CA GLN A 44 -14.89 -2.64 3.82
C GLN A 44 -15.03 -4.01 4.52
N LEU A 45 -13.97 -4.51 5.17
CA LEU A 45 -13.91 -5.89 5.64
C LEU A 45 -13.48 -5.97 7.12
N GLU A 46 -14.44 -6.23 8.01
CA GLU A 46 -14.19 -6.40 9.46
C GLU A 46 -13.19 -7.53 9.79
N LEU A 47 -13.04 -8.52 8.91
CA LEU A 47 -12.21 -9.70 9.12
C LEU A 47 -11.12 -9.90 8.05
N CYS A 48 -10.52 -8.80 7.60
CA CYS A 48 -9.35 -8.81 6.73
C CYS A 48 -8.06 -8.72 7.56
N VAL A 49 -7.20 -9.72 7.46
CA VAL A 49 -5.88 -9.74 8.14
C VAL A 49 -4.78 -9.50 7.11
N PHE A 50 -4.07 -8.39 7.27
CA PHE A 50 -2.85 -8.08 6.52
C PHE A 50 -1.65 -8.79 7.16
N LYS A 51 -0.90 -9.55 6.36
CA LYS A 51 0.19 -10.41 6.85
C LYS A 51 1.41 -10.36 5.91
N GLY A 52 2.35 -11.27 6.12
CA GLY A 52 3.52 -11.43 5.27
C GLY A 52 4.59 -10.36 5.47
N GLY A 53 5.60 -10.36 4.60
CA GLY A 53 6.75 -9.47 4.70
C GLY A 53 6.39 -7.99 4.61
N THR A 54 5.35 -7.65 3.85
CA THR A 54 4.87 -6.27 3.71
C THR A 54 4.22 -5.76 5.00
N SER A 55 3.55 -6.63 5.77
CA SER A 55 3.06 -6.24 7.10
C SER A 55 4.21 -5.97 8.08
N LEU A 56 5.31 -6.74 7.98
CA LEU A 56 6.50 -6.56 8.79
C LEU A 56 7.23 -5.25 8.47
N SER A 57 7.29 -4.83 7.21
CA SER A 57 7.91 -3.55 6.82
C SER A 57 7.01 -2.34 7.05
N LYS A 58 5.72 -2.42 6.71
CA LYS A 58 4.78 -1.27 6.76
C LYS A 58 4.08 -1.08 8.09
N GLY A 59 3.74 -2.16 8.80
CA GLY A 59 2.98 -2.09 10.05
C GLY A 59 3.86 -2.19 11.29
N PHE A 60 4.82 -3.11 11.27
CA PHE A 60 5.71 -3.36 12.40
C PHE A 60 7.07 -2.66 12.30
N HIS A 61 7.46 -2.19 11.11
CA HIS A 61 8.75 -1.54 10.84
C HIS A 61 9.97 -2.37 11.29
N VAL A 62 9.87 -3.70 11.27
CA VAL A 62 10.93 -4.62 11.73
C VAL A 62 11.89 -5.05 10.63
N ILE A 63 11.57 -4.75 9.36
CA ILE A 63 12.46 -4.98 8.21
C ILE A 63 12.48 -3.73 7.32
N ASP A 64 13.66 -3.37 6.81
CA ASP A 64 13.86 -2.25 5.90
C ASP A 64 14.09 -2.75 4.46
N ARG A 65 12.99 -3.13 3.81
CA ARG A 65 12.98 -3.44 2.38
C ARG A 65 11.71 -2.91 1.75
N PHE A 66 11.83 -2.47 0.50
CA PHE A 66 10.65 -2.26 -0.33
C PHE A 66 9.98 -3.62 -0.55
N SER A 67 8.67 -3.69 -0.34
CA SER A 67 7.90 -4.91 -0.49
C SER A 67 6.72 -4.61 -1.39
N GLU A 68 6.72 -5.25 -2.56
CA GLU A 68 5.78 -4.96 -3.63
C GLU A 68 4.51 -5.82 -3.54
N ASP A 69 4.58 -6.93 -2.80
CA ASP A 69 3.51 -7.91 -2.66
C ASP A 69 2.51 -7.49 -1.56
N ILE A 70 1.25 -7.92 -1.71
CA ILE A 70 0.22 -7.75 -0.68
C ILE A 70 -0.32 -9.12 -0.28
N ASP A 71 0.05 -9.57 0.91
CA ASP A 71 -0.48 -10.82 1.48
C ASP A 71 -1.67 -10.52 2.40
N ILE A 72 -2.86 -10.94 1.97
CA ILE A 72 -4.11 -10.74 2.71
C ILE A 72 -4.77 -12.10 2.96
N THR A 73 -5.28 -12.30 4.17
CA THR A 73 -6.17 -13.42 4.49
C THR A 73 -7.52 -12.89 4.93
N PHE A 74 -8.58 -13.40 4.30
CA PHE A 74 -9.96 -13.11 4.69
C PHE A 74 -10.47 -14.24 5.59
N LYS A 75 -10.97 -13.91 6.78
CA LYS A 75 -11.71 -14.87 7.58
C LYS A 75 -13.13 -14.92 7.04
N THR A 76 -13.42 -15.86 6.14
CA THR A 76 -14.81 -16.16 5.79
C THR A 76 -15.52 -16.59 7.08
N TYR A 77 -16.60 -15.92 7.47
CA TYR A 77 -17.62 -16.55 8.32
C TYR A 77 -18.23 -17.66 7.47
N ARG A 78 -17.56 -18.82 7.42
CA ARG A 78 -18.21 -20.05 6.96
C ARG A 78 -19.23 -20.32 8.05
N GLY A 79 -20.49 -20.09 7.71
CA GLY A 79 -21.61 -20.17 8.63
C GLY A 79 -21.60 -21.45 9.46
N LYS A 80 -22.32 -21.36 10.58
CA LYS A 80 -22.80 -22.47 11.41
C LYS A 80 -22.84 -23.83 10.70
#